data_AF-A0A1G8JHY9-F1
#
_entry.id   AF-A0A1G8JHY9-F1
#
_cell.length_a   1.000
_cell.length_b   1.000
_cell.length_c   1.000
_cell.angle_alpha   90.00
_cell.angle_beta   90.00
_cell.angle_gamma   90.00
#
_symmetry.space_group_name_H-M   'P 1'
#
loop_
_entity.id
_entity.type
_entity.pdbx_description
1 polymer ?
#
loop_
_entity_poly.entity_id
_entity_poly.type
_entity_poly.pdbx_seq_one_letter_code
_entity_poly.pdbx_strand_id
1 'polypeptide(L)'
;MACHKDYEYKLHQYLDGDMTETERDELYQHLDTCEECAIHYKELKKSVMFVQSASHIEAPFEFTEGVLKNLPAKKKTKWWKKWMRQHPVFTAASIFTVLMAASLFFSWMEQSDEVLTVAGSQNVEIDHETGTVIVPEGKTVEGDLYVRNGHVEVKGEVTGDLTVINGEQYLASAGRVAGEIEEVDQALEWIWYHTKRIANDVFSLEQEDE
;
A
#
# COMPACT_ATOMS: atom_id res chain seq x y z
N MET A 1 63.14 23.30 -49.72
CA MET A 1 62.77 22.05 -49.02
C MET A 1 62.66 22.21 -47.49
N ALA A 2 63.55 22.94 -46.80
CA ALA A 2 63.40 23.20 -45.35
C ALA A 2 62.29 24.21 -45.00
N CYS A 3 62.02 25.17 -45.90
CA CYS A 3 60.95 26.16 -45.78
C CYS A 3 59.56 25.53 -45.55
N HIS A 4 59.25 24.46 -46.30
CA HIS A 4 57.92 23.88 -46.33
C HIS A 4 57.47 23.33 -44.96
N LYS A 5 58.33 22.56 -44.26
CA LYS A 5 57.90 21.86 -43.04
C LYS A 5 57.60 22.77 -41.85
N ASP A 6 58.42 23.80 -41.65
CA ASP A 6 58.30 24.66 -40.46
C ASP A 6 57.10 25.61 -40.60
N TYR A 7 56.88 26.13 -41.81
CA TYR A 7 55.75 27.01 -42.09
C TYR A 7 54.43 26.26 -42.33
N GLU A 8 54.46 25.00 -42.76
CA GLU A 8 53.28 24.12 -42.80
C GLU A 8 52.73 23.90 -41.37
N TYR A 9 53.61 23.66 -40.39
CA TYR A 9 53.19 23.56 -38.99
C TYR A 9 52.57 24.87 -38.47
N LYS A 10 53.22 26.03 -38.72
CA LYS A 10 52.66 27.34 -38.37
C LYS A 10 51.32 27.61 -39.06
N LEU A 11 51.14 27.15 -40.31
CA LEU A 11 49.89 27.30 -41.03
C LEU A 11 48.73 26.56 -40.35
N HIS A 12 48.99 25.35 -39.84
CA HIS A 12 47.99 24.58 -39.10
C HIS A 12 47.66 25.23 -37.76
N GLN A 13 48.67 25.67 -37.00
CA GLN A 13 48.42 26.43 -35.76
C GLN A 13 47.58 27.69 -36.03
N TYR A 14 47.81 28.40 -37.14
CA TYR A 14 46.99 29.53 -37.53
C TYR A 14 45.53 29.12 -37.77
N LEU A 15 45.30 28.02 -38.51
CA LEU A 15 43.96 27.52 -38.83
C LEU A 15 43.20 27.01 -37.60
N ASP A 16 43.91 26.46 -36.63
CA ASP A 16 43.37 25.99 -35.35
C ASP A 16 43.10 27.15 -34.36
N GLY A 17 43.69 28.33 -34.61
CA GLY A 17 43.56 29.50 -33.75
C GLY A 17 44.58 29.55 -32.60
N ASP A 18 45.62 28.73 -32.66
CA ASP A 18 46.61 28.50 -31.59
C ASP A 18 47.88 29.38 -31.70
N MET A 19 47.86 30.42 -32.53
CA MET A 19 48.98 31.37 -32.68
C MET A 19 48.77 32.69 -31.95
N THR A 20 49.86 33.19 -31.35
CA THR A 20 49.94 34.56 -30.82
C THR A 20 49.95 35.61 -31.93
N GLU A 21 49.69 36.87 -31.59
CA GLU A 21 49.69 37.97 -32.57
C GLU A 21 51.04 38.15 -33.27
N THR A 22 52.14 38.05 -32.51
CA THR A 22 53.50 38.14 -33.05
C THR A 22 53.83 37.01 -34.02
N GLU A 23 53.42 35.77 -33.71
CA GLU A 23 53.68 34.64 -34.59
C GLU A 23 52.84 34.73 -35.88
N ARG A 24 51.63 35.30 -35.80
CA ARG A 24 50.79 35.55 -36.99
C ARG A 24 51.43 36.57 -37.92
N ASP A 25 51.99 37.65 -37.36
CA ASP A 25 52.68 38.66 -38.16
C ASP A 25 53.91 38.08 -38.87
N GLU A 26 54.69 37.23 -38.18
CA GLU A 26 55.80 36.48 -38.80
C GLU A 26 55.32 35.57 -39.94
N LEU A 27 54.20 34.88 -39.74
CA LEU A 27 53.61 34.03 -40.78
C LEU A 27 53.18 34.86 -41.99
N TYR A 28 52.53 36.01 -41.78
CA TYR A 28 52.12 36.88 -42.90
C TYR A 28 53.31 37.44 -43.67
N GLN A 29 54.37 37.88 -42.98
CA GLN A 29 55.61 38.29 -43.65
C GLN A 29 56.21 37.16 -44.50
N HIS A 30 56.13 35.93 -44.04
CA HIS A 30 56.57 34.78 -44.82
C HIS A 30 55.69 34.54 -46.06
N LEU A 31 54.37 34.64 -45.93
CA LEU A 31 53.44 34.47 -47.05
C LEU A 31 53.62 35.54 -48.13
N ASP A 32 54.07 36.75 -47.78
CA ASP A 32 54.38 37.80 -48.76
C ASP A 32 55.66 37.53 -49.56
N THR A 33 56.59 36.74 -49.00
CA THR A 33 57.90 36.47 -49.61
C THR A 33 57.99 35.09 -50.28
N CYS A 34 57.13 34.14 -49.89
CA CYS A 34 57.14 32.77 -50.38
C CYS A 34 55.83 32.40 -51.11
N GLU A 35 55.89 32.35 -52.45
CA GLU A 35 54.73 32.05 -53.30
C GLU A 35 54.13 30.66 -53.05
N GLU A 36 54.96 29.62 -52.85
CA GLU A 36 54.48 28.25 -52.60
C GLU A 36 53.59 28.16 -51.35
N CYS A 37 54.03 28.76 -50.23
CA CYS A 37 53.28 28.77 -48.97
C CYS A 37 52.01 29.63 -49.08
N ALA A 38 52.05 30.73 -49.84
CA ALA A 38 50.88 31.57 -50.11
C ALA A 38 49.80 30.83 -50.93
N ILE A 39 50.21 30.01 -51.91
CA ILE A 39 49.30 29.15 -52.67
C ILE A 39 48.69 28.10 -51.75
N HIS A 40 49.50 27.41 -50.96
CA HIS A 40 49.03 26.38 -50.03
C HIS A 40 48.02 26.92 -49.01
N TYR A 41 48.28 28.11 -48.44
CA TYR A 41 47.34 28.81 -47.57
C TYR A 41 46.01 29.11 -48.23
N LYS A 42 46.02 29.61 -49.48
CA LYS A 42 44.79 29.88 -50.23
C LYS A 42 44.00 28.61 -50.50
N GLU A 43 44.67 27.51 -50.85
CA GLU A 43 44.04 26.21 -51.10
C GLU A 43 43.39 25.62 -49.84
N LEU A 44 44.09 25.67 -48.70
CA LEU A 44 43.55 25.23 -47.40
C LEU A 44 42.35 26.08 -46.99
N LYS A 45 42.46 27.41 -47.06
CA LYS A 45 41.36 28.31 -46.72
C LYS A 45 40.14 28.07 -47.61
N LYS A 46 40.34 27.86 -48.91
CA LYS A 46 39.27 27.50 -49.85
C LYS A 46 38.58 26.20 -49.46
N SER A 47 39.35 25.19 -49.05
CA SER A 47 38.82 23.90 -48.62
C SER A 47 37.97 24.03 -47.34
N VAL A 48 38.46 24.80 -46.36
CA VAL A 48 37.70 25.11 -45.13
C VAL A 48 36.39 25.82 -45.45
N MET A 49 36.42 26.83 -46.31
CA MET A 49 35.21 27.55 -46.74
C MET A 49 34.21 26.64 -47.44
N PHE A 50 34.68 25.73 -48.28
CA PHE A 50 33.80 24.77 -48.97
C PHE A 50 33.09 23.84 -47.98
N VAL A 51 33.82 23.27 -47.01
CA VAL A 51 33.23 22.42 -45.96
C VAL A 51 32.25 23.21 -45.10
N GLN A 52 32.60 24.43 -44.69
CA GLN A 52 31.72 25.28 -43.89
C GLN A 52 30.44 25.68 -44.64
N SER A 53 30.49 25.86 -45.96
CA SER A 53 29.30 26.14 -46.77
C SER A 53 28.28 24.99 -46.77
N ALA A 54 28.74 23.76 -46.53
CA ALA A 54 27.90 22.56 -46.45
C ALA A 54 27.26 22.33 -45.06
N SER A 55 27.48 23.23 -44.08
CA SER A 55 27.01 23.07 -42.69
C SER A 55 25.50 23.21 -42.47
N HIS A 56 24.74 23.60 -43.49
CA HIS A 56 23.27 23.69 -43.40
C HIS A 56 22.62 22.31 -43.55
N ILE A 57 22.85 21.45 -42.55
CA ILE A 57 22.23 20.13 -42.46
C ILE A 57 21.18 20.18 -41.35
N GLU A 58 19.92 20.07 -41.74
CA GLU A 58 18.81 19.96 -40.80
C GLU A 58 18.44 18.48 -40.59
N ALA A 59 17.92 18.18 -39.40
CA ALA A 59 17.36 16.86 -39.13
C ALA A 59 16.07 16.65 -39.96
N PRO A 60 15.77 15.42 -40.40
CA PRO A 60 14.52 15.13 -41.09
C PRO A 60 13.31 15.38 -40.17
N PHE A 61 12.16 15.71 -40.77
CA PHE A 61 10.92 16.09 -40.08
C PHE A 61 10.50 15.13 -38.95
N GLU A 62 10.82 13.84 -39.06
CA GLU A 62 10.42 12.79 -38.12
C GLU A 62 11.55 12.30 -37.20
N PHE A 63 12.70 12.98 -37.16
CA PHE A 63 13.86 12.55 -36.37
C PHE A 63 13.51 12.32 -34.89
N THR A 64 12.86 13.31 -34.28
CA THR A 64 12.50 13.27 -32.86
C THR A 64 11.55 12.13 -32.56
N GLU A 65 10.54 11.92 -33.40
CA GLU A 65 9.56 10.84 -33.21
C GLU A 65 10.21 9.46 -33.38
N GLY A 66 11.05 9.30 -34.41
CA GLY A 66 11.82 8.08 -34.65
C GLY A 66 12.75 7.73 -33.48
N VAL A 67 13.41 8.73 -32.88
CA VAL A 67 14.23 8.52 -31.67
C VAL A 67 13.36 8.11 -30.49
N LEU A 68 12.25 8.84 -30.22
CA LEU A 68 11.35 8.55 -29.11
C LEU A 68 10.75 7.14 -29.18
N LYS A 69 10.41 6.66 -30.38
CA LYS A 69 9.87 5.32 -30.61
C LYS A 69 10.85 4.20 -30.28
N ASN A 70 12.15 4.46 -30.43
CA ASN A 70 13.21 3.49 -30.16
C ASN A 70 13.74 3.54 -28.71
N LEU A 71 13.23 4.45 -27.88
CA LEU A 71 13.62 4.50 -26.47
C LEU A 71 13.03 3.30 -25.70
N PRO A 72 13.80 2.68 -24.81
CA PRO A 72 13.28 1.63 -23.95
C PRO A 72 12.15 2.18 -23.06
N ALA A 73 11.08 1.40 -22.91
CA ALA A 73 9.95 1.78 -22.07
C ALA A 73 10.44 2.09 -20.64
N LYS A 74 10.14 3.29 -20.14
CA LYS A 74 10.39 3.64 -18.73
C LYS A 74 9.73 2.57 -17.84
N LYS A 75 10.51 1.94 -16.97
CA LYS A 75 10.00 0.99 -15.97
C LYS A 75 8.89 1.68 -15.17
N LYS A 76 7.63 1.28 -15.40
CA LYS A 76 6.50 1.80 -14.63
C LYS A 76 6.72 1.38 -13.17
N THR A 77 7.05 2.34 -12.32
CA THR A 77 7.07 2.11 -10.87
C THR A 77 5.68 1.64 -10.46
N LYS A 78 5.58 0.53 -9.73
CA LYS A 78 4.29 -0.04 -9.28
C LYS A 78 3.46 1.05 -8.59
N TRP A 79 2.23 1.26 -9.06
CA TRP A 79 1.34 2.36 -8.64
C TRP A 79 1.17 2.44 -7.12
N TRP A 80 1.01 1.30 -6.45
CA TRP A 80 0.86 1.23 -5.00
C TRP A 80 2.10 1.78 -4.24
N LYS A 81 3.32 1.55 -4.76
CA LYS A 81 4.56 2.06 -4.15
C LYS A 81 4.66 3.59 -4.27
N LYS A 82 4.08 4.17 -5.32
CA LYS A 82 4.00 5.63 -5.49
C LYS A 82 2.96 6.23 -4.55
N TRP A 83 1.77 5.61 -4.48
CA TRP A 83 0.68 6.05 -3.61
C TRP A 83 1.07 6.01 -2.12
N MET A 84 1.70 4.93 -1.67
CA MET A 84 2.17 4.77 -0.28
C MET A 84 3.26 5.78 0.10
N ARG A 85 4.10 6.20 -0.86
CA ARG A 85 5.07 7.29 -0.66
C ARG A 85 4.46 8.67 -0.66
N GLN A 86 3.36 8.88 -1.39
CA GLN A 86 2.66 10.16 -1.44
C GLN A 86 1.76 10.39 -0.23
N HIS A 87 1.32 9.31 0.43
CA HIS A 87 0.39 9.36 1.57
C HIS A 87 0.94 8.59 2.80
N PRO A 88 2.04 9.06 3.41
CA PRO A 88 2.67 8.37 4.54
C PRO A 88 1.76 8.29 5.78
N VAL A 89 0.93 9.31 6.03
CA VAL A 89 0.01 9.34 7.19
C VAL A 89 -1.07 8.26 7.08
N PHE A 90 -1.78 8.17 5.96
CA PHE A 90 -2.80 7.14 5.74
C PHE A 90 -2.21 5.72 5.81
N THR A 91 -0.99 5.58 5.31
CA THR A 91 -0.26 4.32 5.36
C THR A 91 0.03 3.90 6.81
N ALA A 92 0.58 4.81 7.62
CA ALA A 92 0.87 4.55 9.02
C ALA A 92 -0.40 4.27 9.83
N ALA A 93 -1.46 5.06 9.59
CA ALA A 93 -2.78 4.85 10.20
C ALA A 93 -3.33 3.45 9.88
N SER A 94 -3.27 3.02 8.61
CA SER A 94 -3.76 1.70 8.20
C SER A 94 -3.01 0.55 8.89
N ILE A 95 -1.69 0.66 9.00
CA ILE A 95 -0.87 -0.33 9.70
C ILE A 95 -1.22 -0.34 11.19
N PHE A 96 -1.32 0.83 11.81
CA PHE A 96 -1.70 0.96 13.22
C PHE A 96 -3.08 0.36 13.49
N THR A 97 -4.08 0.64 12.64
CA THR A 97 -5.42 0.07 12.80
C THR A 97 -5.42 -1.44 12.65
N VAL A 98 -4.64 -2.01 11.72
CA VAL A 98 -4.54 -3.47 11.57
C VAL A 98 -3.88 -4.10 12.80
N LEU A 99 -2.82 -3.50 13.34
CA LEU A 99 -2.15 -3.99 14.54
C LEU A 99 -3.03 -3.87 15.78
N MET A 100 -3.77 -2.77 15.93
CA MET A 100 -4.74 -2.59 17.01
C MET A 100 -5.90 -3.59 16.89
N ALA A 101 -6.45 -3.77 15.69
CA ALA A 101 -7.51 -4.75 15.45
C ALA A 101 -7.02 -6.17 15.74
N ALA A 102 -5.80 -6.53 15.32
CA ALA A 102 -5.19 -7.81 15.64
C ALA A 102 -5.03 -7.98 17.16
N SER A 103 -4.55 -6.95 17.87
CA SER A 103 -4.41 -6.99 19.33
C SER A 103 -5.74 -7.22 20.04
N LEU A 104 -6.80 -6.52 19.61
CA LEU A 104 -8.14 -6.70 20.17
C LEU A 104 -8.70 -8.09 19.85
N PHE A 105 -8.47 -8.58 18.63
CA PHE A 105 -8.88 -9.92 18.21
C PHE A 105 -8.21 -11.02 19.04
N PHE A 106 -6.90 -10.91 19.27
CA PHE A 106 -6.18 -11.87 20.12
C PHE A 106 -6.66 -11.80 21.57
N SER A 107 -6.89 -10.61 22.12
CA SER A 107 -7.44 -10.47 23.47
C SER A 107 -8.85 -11.05 23.62
N TRP A 108 -9.68 -10.96 22.59
CA TRP A 108 -11.02 -11.55 22.59
C TRP A 108 -10.97 -13.09 22.53
N MET A 109 -10.06 -13.63 21.72
CA MET A 109 -9.85 -15.08 21.63
C MET A 109 -9.39 -15.69 22.97
N GLU A 110 -8.71 -14.93 23.82
CA GLU A 110 -8.28 -15.37 25.15
C GLU A 110 -9.39 -15.25 26.22
N GLN A 111 -10.49 -14.55 25.94
CA GLN A 111 -11.63 -14.37 26.84
C GLN A 111 -12.72 -15.45 26.71
N SER A 112 -12.47 -16.54 25.98
CA SER A 112 -13.43 -17.66 25.87
C SER A 112 -13.41 -18.64 27.06
N ASP A 113 -12.55 -18.43 28.06
CA ASP A 113 -12.57 -19.19 29.32
C ASP A 113 -13.55 -18.54 30.32
N GLU A 114 -14.85 -18.56 29.99
CA GLU A 114 -15.90 -17.95 30.81
C GLU A 114 -16.65 -19.03 31.64
N VAL A 115 -16.67 -18.88 32.97
CA VAL A 115 -17.15 -19.88 33.94
C VAL A 115 -18.64 -20.22 33.74
N LEU A 116 -18.98 -21.52 33.73
CA LEU A 116 -20.37 -22.02 33.68
C LEU A 116 -21.22 -21.41 34.80
N THR A 117 -22.26 -20.66 34.43
CA THR A 117 -23.17 -20.03 35.39
C THR A 117 -24.61 -20.48 35.11
N VAL A 118 -25.28 -21.00 36.15
CA VAL A 118 -26.68 -21.43 36.09
C VAL A 118 -27.49 -20.59 37.06
N ALA A 119 -28.51 -19.92 36.54
CA ALA A 119 -29.48 -19.18 37.33
C ALA A 119 -30.89 -19.70 36.99
N GLY A 120 -31.48 -20.43 37.91
CA GLY A 120 -32.78 -21.09 37.72
C GLY A 120 -33.08 -22.02 38.90
N SER A 121 -34.35 -22.28 39.14
CA SER A 121 -34.86 -22.92 40.35
C SER A 121 -34.45 -24.40 40.49
N GLN A 122 -34.72 -24.97 41.68
CA GLN A 122 -34.28 -26.29 42.14
C GLN A 122 -34.65 -27.42 41.15
N ASN A 123 -33.88 -28.53 41.17
CA ASN A 123 -34.03 -29.76 40.37
C ASN A 123 -33.18 -29.90 39.09
N VAL A 124 -32.10 -29.14 38.98
CA VAL A 124 -31.14 -29.23 37.87
C VAL A 124 -29.85 -29.94 38.32
N GLU A 125 -29.30 -30.82 37.49
CA GLU A 125 -28.04 -31.53 37.73
C GLU A 125 -26.94 -30.93 36.84
N ILE A 126 -25.81 -30.53 37.44
CA ILE A 126 -24.71 -29.89 36.72
C ILE A 126 -23.55 -30.88 36.61
N ASP A 127 -23.21 -31.25 35.38
CA ASP A 127 -22.00 -32.00 35.07
C ASP A 127 -20.85 -31.00 34.85
N HIS A 128 -19.99 -30.87 35.85
CA HIS A 128 -18.83 -29.98 35.82
C HIS A 128 -17.69 -30.47 34.91
N GLU A 129 -17.68 -31.76 34.52
CA GLU A 129 -16.65 -32.28 33.61
C GLU A 129 -16.96 -31.94 32.15
N THR A 130 -18.24 -31.94 31.78
CA THR A 130 -18.70 -31.63 30.42
C THR A 130 -19.26 -30.22 30.26
N GLY A 131 -19.47 -29.49 31.37
CA GLY A 131 -20.11 -28.18 31.35
C GLY A 131 -21.59 -28.25 30.96
N THR A 132 -22.26 -29.37 31.26
CA THR A 132 -23.65 -29.63 30.86
C THR A 132 -24.62 -29.49 32.03
N VAL A 133 -25.71 -28.78 31.79
CA VAL A 133 -26.81 -28.53 32.72
C VAL A 133 -27.98 -29.43 32.32
N ILE A 134 -28.30 -30.41 33.14
CA ILE A 134 -29.26 -31.47 32.82
C ILE A 134 -30.54 -31.28 33.64
N VAL A 135 -31.69 -31.21 32.95
CA VAL A 135 -33.01 -31.32 33.56
C VAL A 135 -33.48 -32.77 33.44
N PRO A 136 -33.45 -33.58 34.51
CA PRO A 136 -33.72 -35.01 34.42
C PRO A 136 -35.20 -35.33 34.18
N GLU A 137 -35.47 -36.52 33.63
CA GLU A 137 -36.81 -37.00 33.33
C GLU A 137 -37.70 -37.05 34.58
N GLY A 138 -38.93 -36.55 34.47
CA GLY A 138 -39.91 -36.55 35.56
C GLY A 138 -39.70 -35.45 36.62
N LYS A 139 -38.68 -34.59 36.48
CA LYS A 139 -38.56 -33.36 37.26
C LYS A 139 -39.03 -32.15 36.44
N THR A 140 -39.68 -31.22 37.13
CA THR A 140 -40.15 -29.97 36.54
C THR A 140 -39.39 -28.80 37.15
N VAL A 141 -38.82 -27.94 36.30
CA VAL A 141 -38.23 -26.66 36.69
C VAL A 141 -39.32 -25.59 36.63
N GLU A 142 -39.61 -25.00 37.78
CA GLU A 142 -40.65 -23.96 37.93
C GLU A 142 -40.06 -22.57 37.66
N GLY A 143 -40.57 -21.90 36.61
CA GLY A 143 -40.06 -20.61 36.14
C GLY A 143 -38.93 -20.72 35.12
N ASP A 144 -38.25 -19.59 34.90
CA ASP A 144 -37.27 -19.41 33.82
C ASP A 144 -35.91 -20.03 34.19
N LEU A 145 -35.26 -20.64 33.20
CA LEU A 145 -33.96 -21.29 33.34
C LEU A 145 -32.92 -20.55 32.48
N TYR A 146 -31.92 -19.96 33.14
CA TYR A 146 -30.82 -19.25 32.50
C TYR A 146 -29.53 -20.04 32.62
N VAL A 147 -28.93 -20.38 31.48
CA VAL A 147 -27.64 -21.06 31.42
C VAL A 147 -26.67 -20.25 30.57
N ARG A 148 -25.48 -19.99 31.11
CA ARG A 148 -24.43 -19.23 30.43
C ARG A 148 -23.14 -20.04 30.35
N ASN A 149 -22.52 -20.07 29.17
CA ASN A 149 -21.27 -20.77 28.87
C ASN A 149 -21.36 -22.29 29.17
N GLY A 150 -22.46 -22.92 28.76
CA GLY A 150 -22.77 -24.31 29.09
C GLY A 150 -23.75 -24.96 28.14
N HIS A 151 -23.71 -26.27 28.07
CA HIS A 151 -24.66 -27.06 27.29
C HIS A 151 -25.91 -27.32 28.14
N VAL A 152 -27.10 -27.27 27.56
CA VAL A 152 -28.34 -27.60 28.29
C VAL A 152 -28.97 -28.84 27.70
N GLU A 153 -29.21 -29.85 28.53
CA GLU A 153 -29.94 -31.05 28.13
C GLU A 153 -31.27 -31.16 28.89
N VAL A 154 -32.38 -30.97 28.18
CA VAL A 154 -33.73 -31.03 28.77
C VAL A 154 -34.35 -32.39 28.50
N LYS A 155 -34.47 -33.22 29.55
CA LYS A 155 -35.20 -34.51 29.53
C LYS A 155 -36.51 -34.46 30.32
N GLY A 156 -36.63 -33.51 31.26
CA GLY A 156 -37.85 -33.23 32.03
C GLY A 156 -38.68 -32.08 31.44
N GLU A 157 -39.32 -31.30 32.31
CA GLU A 157 -40.18 -30.18 31.90
C GLU A 157 -39.68 -28.84 32.46
N VAL A 158 -39.64 -27.81 31.62
CA VAL A 158 -39.40 -26.41 32.02
C VAL A 158 -40.70 -25.63 31.80
N THR A 159 -41.21 -25.00 32.86
CA THR A 159 -42.52 -24.31 32.81
C THR A 159 -42.42 -22.85 32.33
N GLY A 160 -41.25 -22.23 32.47
CA GLY A 160 -40.95 -20.89 31.96
C GLY A 160 -40.09 -20.91 30.71
N ASP A 161 -39.40 -19.80 30.47
CA ASP A 161 -38.54 -19.60 29.30
C ASP A 161 -37.16 -20.22 29.55
N LEU A 162 -36.56 -20.77 28.49
CA LEU A 162 -35.19 -21.27 28.50
C LEU A 162 -34.31 -20.31 27.72
N THR A 163 -33.37 -19.66 28.40
CA THR A 163 -32.39 -18.78 27.77
C THR A 163 -31.00 -19.36 27.91
N VAL A 164 -30.38 -19.67 26.76
CA VAL A 164 -29.01 -20.17 26.69
C VAL A 164 -28.13 -19.08 26.08
N ILE A 165 -27.10 -18.68 26.83
CA ILE A 165 -26.15 -17.64 26.43
C ILE A 165 -24.79 -18.30 26.22
N ASN A 166 -24.21 -18.18 25.03
CA ASN A 166 -22.91 -18.80 24.68
C ASN A 166 -22.87 -20.32 24.95
N GLY A 167 -23.87 -21.06 24.47
CA GLY A 167 -23.96 -22.49 24.72
C GLY A 167 -24.93 -23.17 23.75
N GLU A 168 -24.84 -24.49 23.65
CA GLU A 168 -25.75 -25.28 22.82
C GLU A 168 -26.85 -25.91 23.66
N GLN A 169 -28.02 -26.10 23.06
CA GLN A 169 -29.17 -26.74 23.71
C GLN A 169 -29.57 -28.04 23.02
N TYR A 170 -29.95 -29.02 23.83
CA TYR A 170 -30.37 -30.33 23.38
C TYR A 170 -31.69 -30.70 24.07
N LEU A 171 -32.75 -30.82 23.26
CA LEU A 171 -34.05 -31.29 23.73
C LEU A 171 -34.17 -32.79 23.46
N ALA A 172 -34.28 -33.60 24.51
CA ALA A 172 -34.51 -35.03 24.36
C ALA A 172 -35.97 -35.31 23.94
N SER A 173 -36.25 -36.49 23.40
CA SER A 173 -37.60 -36.86 22.92
C SER A 173 -38.70 -36.84 24.01
N ALA A 174 -38.31 -36.86 25.29
CA ALA A 174 -39.21 -36.77 26.45
C ALA A 174 -39.23 -35.37 27.11
N GLY A 175 -38.36 -34.45 26.64
CA GLY A 175 -38.22 -33.11 27.20
C GLY A 175 -39.27 -32.13 26.67
N ARG A 176 -39.71 -31.18 27.52
CA ARG A 176 -40.68 -30.15 27.13
C ARG A 176 -40.34 -28.80 27.76
N VAL A 177 -40.31 -27.75 26.95
CA VAL A 177 -40.25 -26.35 27.41
C VAL A 177 -41.60 -25.73 27.11
N ALA A 178 -42.26 -25.16 28.13
CA ALA A 178 -43.58 -24.55 27.99
C ALA A 178 -43.50 -23.09 27.49
N GLY A 179 -42.40 -22.40 27.82
CA GLY A 179 -42.08 -21.05 27.36
C GLY A 179 -41.31 -21.02 26.04
N GLU A 180 -40.75 -19.86 25.73
CA GLU A 180 -39.91 -19.63 24.56
C GLU A 180 -38.48 -20.10 24.81
N ILE A 181 -37.82 -20.53 23.75
CA ILE A 181 -36.44 -20.97 23.76
C ILE A 181 -35.60 -19.92 23.04
N GLU A 182 -34.77 -19.20 23.79
CA GLU A 182 -33.91 -18.14 23.27
C GLU A 182 -32.43 -18.54 23.33
N GLU A 183 -31.74 -18.44 22.20
CA GLU A 183 -30.29 -18.61 22.10
C GLU A 183 -29.65 -17.25 21.81
N VAL A 184 -28.80 -16.79 22.72
CA VAL A 184 -28.13 -15.48 22.61
C VAL A 184 -26.63 -15.71 22.50
N ASP A 185 -26.10 -15.44 21.30
CA ASP A 185 -24.66 -15.41 21.06
C ASP A 185 -24.09 -14.04 21.47
N GLN A 186 -23.09 -14.02 22.36
CA GLN A 186 -22.42 -12.81 22.83
C GLN A 186 -21.84 -11.98 21.67
N ALA A 187 -21.51 -12.60 20.54
CA ALA A 187 -21.06 -11.87 19.35
C ALA A 187 -22.14 -10.90 18.83
N LEU A 188 -23.41 -11.31 18.80
CA LEU A 188 -24.51 -10.48 18.32
C LEU A 188 -24.90 -9.38 19.31
N GLU A 189 -24.92 -9.69 20.61
CA GLU A 189 -25.22 -8.71 21.65
C GLU A 189 -24.13 -7.63 21.73
N TRP A 190 -22.85 -8.03 21.62
CA TRP A 190 -21.72 -7.11 21.55
C TRP A 190 -21.78 -6.21 20.30
N ILE A 191 -22.05 -6.77 19.13
CA ILE A 191 -22.19 -6.00 17.88
C ILE A 191 -23.33 -4.99 18.01
N TRP A 192 -24.48 -5.38 18.57
CA TRP A 192 -25.63 -4.48 18.75
C TRP A 192 -25.33 -3.34 19.72
N TYR A 193 -24.73 -3.65 20.87
CA TYR A 193 -24.35 -2.67 21.89
C TYR A 193 -23.36 -1.64 21.33
N HIS A 194 -22.32 -2.10 20.62
CA HIS A 194 -21.34 -1.21 20.01
C HIS A 194 -21.90 -0.39 18.85
N THR A 195 -22.80 -0.96 18.04
CA THR A 195 -23.47 -0.23 16.95
C THR A 195 -24.32 0.92 17.48
N LYS A 196 -25.09 0.70 18.55
CA LYS A 196 -25.88 1.77 19.20
C LYS A 196 -25.01 2.86 19.81
N ARG A 197 -23.90 2.48 20.45
CA ARG A 197 -23.01 3.43 21.11
C ARG A 197 -22.31 4.35 20.12
N ILE A 198 -21.79 3.79 19.03
CA ILE A 198 -21.14 4.58 17.96
C ILE A 198 -22.15 5.51 17.29
N ALA A 199 -23.37 5.04 17.03
CA ALA A 199 -24.41 5.88 16.45
C ALA A 199 -24.75 7.08 17.35
N ASN A 200 -24.93 6.87 18.65
CA ASN A 200 -25.22 7.96 19.58
C ASN A 200 -24.03 8.92 19.77
N ASP A 201 -22.80 8.41 19.81
CA ASP A 201 -21.60 9.24 19.97
C ASP A 201 -21.32 10.10 18.70
N VAL A 202 -21.64 9.60 17.50
CA VAL A 202 -21.50 10.37 16.25
C VAL A 202 -22.62 11.40 16.09
N PHE A 203 -23.85 11.07 16.44
CA PHE A 203 -24.98 12.01 16.36
C PHE A 203 -24.96 13.09 17.46
N SER A 204 -24.29 12.87 18.58
CA SER A 204 -24.14 13.88 19.65
C SER A 204 -23.03 14.90 19.36
N LEU A 205 -22.06 14.58 18.50
CA LEU A 205 -21.02 15.52 18.07
C LEU A 205 -21.49 16.55 17.02
N GLU A 206 -22.69 16.39 16.45
CA GLU A 206 -23.24 17.29 15.44
C GLU A 206 -24.24 18.32 16.03
N GLN A 207 -24.44 18.31 17.36
CA GLN A 207 -25.33 19.27 18.07
C GLN A 207 -24.59 20.28 18.95
N GLU A 208 -23.26 20.27 19.02
CA GLU A 208 -22.48 21.27 19.80
C GLU A 208 -21.96 22.47 18.97
N ASP A 209 -22.27 22.51 17.66
CA ASP A 209 -21.92 23.64 16.77
C ASP A 209 -23.20 24.37 16.26
N GLU A 210 -23.98 24.99 17.17
CA GLU A 210 -24.87 26.14 16.86
C GLU A 210 -24.85 27.20 17.96
#